data_AF-A0A170PEZ9-F1
#
_entry.id   AF-A0A170PEZ9-F1
#
_cell.length_a   1.000
_cell.length_b   1.000
_cell.length_c   1.000
_cell.angle_alpha   90.00
_cell.angle_beta   90.00
_cell.angle_gamma   90.00
#
_symmetry.space_group_name_H-M   'P 1'
#
loop_
_entity.id
_entity.type
_entity.pdbx_description
1 polymer ?
#
loop_
_entity_poly.entity_id
_entity_poly.type
_entity_poly.pdbx_seq_one_letter_code
_entity_poly.pdbx_strand_id
1 'polypeptide(L)'
;MGFLKKLFGGQETGRQANKPYVDSQGVYFYVQCDHCGTPVRLRADKQHDLLNEGDGYVWHKTIVDNRCFRPMPTVVTLNAAYEMTAHEISGGHYITGEEYEALWAARNAPAEPPAEPPAEG
;
A
#
# COMPACT_ATOMS: atom_id res chain seq x y z
N MET A 1 -33.12 -39.92 6.31
CA MET A 1 -33.53 -38.61 6.87
C MET A 1 -32.44 -38.10 7.79
N GLY A 2 -31.81 -36.95 7.50
CA GLY A 2 -31.23 -36.13 8.58
C GLY A 2 -29.83 -35.51 8.41
N PHE A 3 -28.98 -35.91 7.46
CA PHE A 3 -27.59 -35.40 7.45
C PHE A 3 -27.35 -34.13 6.62
N LEU A 4 -28.22 -33.82 5.65
CA LEU A 4 -28.03 -32.68 4.74
C LEU A 4 -28.76 -31.39 5.16
N LYS A 5 -29.53 -31.39 6.26
CA LYS A 5 -30.23 -30.19 6.77
C LYS A 5 -29.36 -29.26 7.62
N LYS A 6 -28.08 -29.58 7.84
CA LYS A 6 -27.14 -28.72 8.59
C LYS A 6 -26.24 -27.84 7.72
N LEU A 7 -26.41 -27.87 6.40
CA LEU A 7 -25.62 -27.05 5.47
C LEU A 7 -26.40 -25.87 4.86
N PHE A 8 -27.72 -25.77 5.05
CA PHE A 8 -28.53 -24.68 4.50
C PHE A 8 -29.62 -24.25 5.49
N GLY A 9 -29.42 -23.11 6.17
CA GLY A 9 -30.33 -22.47 7.13
C GLY A 9 -29.86 -22.67 8.57
N GLY A 10 -29.30 -21.69 9.28
CA GLY A 10 -29.60 -20.27 9.31
C GLY A 10 -30.12 -19.94 10.72
N GLN A 11 -29.24 -19.49 11.62
CA GLN A 11 -29.66 -18.65 12.75
C GLN A 11 -28.46 -17.87 13.30
N GLU A 12 -28.66 -16.56 13.30
CA GLU A 12 -27.80 -15.49 13.74
C GLU A 12 -27.58 -15.57 15.26
N THR A 13 -26.42 -16.05 15.68
CA THR A 13 -25.88 -15.77 17.01
C THR A 13 -24.49 -15.19 16.83
N GLY A 14 -24.45 -13.86 16.77
CA GLY A 14 -23.31 -13.07 17.25
C GLY A 14 -21.96 -13.28 16.56
N ARG A 15 -21.91 -13.64 15.28
CA ARG A 15 -20.69 -13.38 14.51
C ARG A 15 -20.60 -11.88 14.28
N GLN A 16 -19.95 -11.18 15.21
CA GLN A 16 -19.34 -9.88 14.92
C GLN A 16 -18.62 -10.03 13.58
N ALA A 17 -19.14 -9.36 12.54
CA ALA A 17 -18.39 -9.18 11.32
C ALA A 17 -17.02 -8.64 11.75
N ASN A 18 -15.95 -9.41 11.51
CA ASN A 18 -14.60 -9.00 11.84
C ASN A 18 -14.38 -7.66 11.15
N LYS A 19 -14.45 -6.56 11.92
CA LYS A 19 -14.14 -5.24 11.39
C LYS A 19 -12.68 -5.31 10.92
N PRO A 20 -12.38 -4.90 9.68
CA PRO A 20 -11.01 -4.85 9.23
C PRO A 20 -10.20 -3.97 10.19
N TYR A 21 -8.99 -4.44 10.52
CA TYR A 21 -8.07 -3.68 11.37
C TYR A 21 -7.73 -2.35 10.69
N VAL A 22 -7.84 -1.26 11.44
CA VAL A 22 -7.45 0.09 10.99
C VAL A 22 -6.25 0.52 11.82
N ASP A 23 -5.11 0.77 11.16
CA ASP A 23 -3.93 1.29 11.84
C ASP A 23 -4.16 2.77 12.19
N SER A 24 -4.46 3.02 13.47
CA SER A 24 -4.68 4.39 13.97
C SER A 24 -3.40 5.23 14.10
N GLN A 25 -2.24 4.57 14.19
CA GLN A 25 -0.93 5.21 14.43
C GLN A 25 -0.10 5.36 13.15
N GLY A 26 -0.46 4.67 12.08
CA GLY A 26 0.23 4.75 10.79
C GLY A 26 -0.26 5.91 9.93
N VAL A 27 0.70 6.65 9.36
CA VAL A 27 0.49 7.47 8.15
C VAL A 27 1.18 6.73 7.00
N TYR A 28 0.47 6.55 5.89
CA TYR A 28 0.98 5.79 4.75
C TYR A 28 1.32 6.70 3.58
N PHE A 29 2.51 6.49 3.04
CA PHE A 29 3.00 7.16 1.85
C PHE A 29 3.22 6.13 0.74
N TYR A 30 2.89 6.52 -0.48
CA TYR A 30 3.07 5.67 -1.65
C TYR A 30 3.91 6.42 -2.68
N VAL A 31 4.95 5.75 -3.16
CA VAL A 31 5.94 6.34 -4.07
C VAL A 31 6.22 5.35 -5.19
N GLN A 32 6.38 5.83 -6.42
CA GLN A 32 6.95 5.05 -7.51
C GLN A 32 8.38 5.53 -7.79
N CYS A 33 9.32 4.59 -7.91
CA CYS A 33 10.69 4.91 -8.33
C CYS A 33 10.73 5.29 -9.82
N ASP A 34 11.34 6.44 -10.16
CA ASP A 34 11.45 6.93 -11.54
C ASP A 34 12.40 6.08 -12.39
N HIS A 35 13.34 5.39 -11.75
CA HIS A 35 14.34 4.60 -12.45
C HIS A 35 13.84 3.20 -12.85
N CYS A 36 13.21 2.48 -11.91
CA CYS A 36 12.81 1.09 -12.14
C CYS A 36 11.30 0.83 -12.10
N GLY A 37 10.50 1.87 -11.84
CA GLY A 37 9.05 1.81 -11.79
C GLY A 37 8.46 1.05 -10.59
N THR A 38 9.29 0.60 -9.64
CA THR A 38 8.81 -0.18 -8.48
C THR A 38 7.93 0.70 -7.58
N PRO A 39 6.67 0.31 -7.31
CA PRO A 39 5.83 1.00 -6.33
C PRO A 39 6.24 0.58 -4.91
N VAL A 40 6.32 1.55 -4.00
CA VAL A 40 6.75 1.39 -2.61
C VAL A 40 5.69 1.97 -1.69
N ARG A 41 5.26 1.18 -0.70
CA ARG A 41 4.39 1.63 0.40
C ARG A 41 5.24 1.80 1.65
N LEU A 42 5.19 3.00 2.25
CA LEU A 42 5.88 3.32 3.48
C LEU A 42 4.87 3.61 4.58
N ARG A 43 5.20 3.19 5.80
CA ARG A 43 4.48 3.54 7.02
C ARG A 43 5.36 4.48 7.84
N ALA A 44 4.83 5.63 8.20
CA ALA A 44 5.37 6.49 9.24
C ALA A 44 4.54 6.34 10.50
N ASP A 45 5.19 6.16 11.63
CA ASP A 45 4.55 6.21 12.94
C ASP A 45 4.32 7.65 13.39
N LYS A 46 3.10 8.00 13.78
CA LYS A 46 2.75 9.35 14.22
C LYS A 46 3.58 9.83 15.42
N GLN A 47 3.99 8.92 16.30
CA GLN A 47 4.72 9.28 17.52
C GLN A 47 6.25 9.26 17.31
N HIS A 48 6.74 8.41 16.41
CA HIS A 48 8.17 8.11 16.33
C HIS A 48 8.86 8.56 15.04
N ASP A 49 8.13 8.70 13.93
CA ASP A 49 8.72 9.04 12.64
C ASP A 49 8.51 10.51 12.23
N LEU A 50 7.54 11.18 12.86
CA LEU A 50 7.16 12.55 12.52
C LEU A 50 7.79 13.56 13.48
N LEU A 51 8.37 14.61 12.92
CA LEU A 51 8.82 15.79 13.68
C LEU A 51 7.63 16.74 13.82
N ASN A 52 7.32 17.16 15.04
CA ASN A 52 6.26 18.14 15.29
C ASN A 52 6.84 19.55 15.20
N GLU A 53 6.28 20.39 14.33
CA GLU A 53 6.72 21.79 14.12
C GLU A 53 5.74 22.82 14.72
N GLY A 54 4.72 22.37 15.44
CA GLY A 54 3.74 23.20 16.16
C GLY A 54 2.37 23.27 15.48
N ASP A 55 2.34 23.64 14.20
CA ASP A 55 1.12 23.72 13.37
C ASP A 55 0.93 22.52 12.44
N GLY A 56 1.89 21.61 12.41
CA GLY A 56 1.90 20.42 11.59
C GLY A 56 3.06 19.49 11.91
N TYR A 57 3.35 18.63 10.95
CA TYR A 57 4.40 17.63 11.08
C TYR A 57 5.27 17.57 9.84
N VAL A 58 6.52 17.17 10.05
CA VAL A 58 7.48 16.96 8.97
C VAL A 58 8.03 15.54 9.04
N TRP A 59 8.07 14.87 7.88
CA TRP A 59 8.63 13.54 7.72
C TRP A 59 9.82 13.59 6.77
N HIS A 60 11.01 13.28 7.28
CA HIS A 60 12.27 13.24 6.53
C HIS A 60 12.78 11.82 6.47
N LYS A 61 12.85 11.23 5.27
CA LYS A 61 13.39 9.88 5.07
C LYS A 61 14.13 9.76 3.75
N THR A 62 14.95 8.72 3.65
CA THR A 62 15.51 8.25 2.38
C THR A 62 14.89 6.91 2.06
N ILE A 63 14.08 6.88 1.00
CA ILE A 63 13.40 5.67 0.54
C ILE A 63 14.38 4.85 -0.29
N VAL A 64 14.35 3.53 -0.14
CA VAL A 64 15.11 2.57 -0.95
C VAL A 64 14.18 1.43 -1.33
N ASP A 65 14.02 1.18 -2.63
CA ASP A 65 13.24 0.05 -3.13
C ASP A 65 14.03 -1.27 -3.08
N ASN A 66 13.36 -2.39 -3.35
CA ASN A 66 13.96 -3.72 -3.35
C ASN A 66 14.40 -4.22 -4.74
N ARG A 67 14.40 -3.35 -5.76
CA ARG A 67 14.71 -3.71 -7.15
C ARG A 67 16.01 -3.10 -7.62
N CYS A 68 16.15 -1.78 -7.55
CA CYS A 68 17.33 -1.05 -8.01
C CYS A 68 18.11 -0.38 -6.87
N PHE A 69 17.56 -0.35 -5.66
CA PHE A 69 18.21 0.14 -4.44
C PHE A 69 18.74 1.58 -4.55
N ARG A 70 18.19 2.38 -5.47
CA ARG A 70 18.57 3.79 -5.60
C ARG A 70 17.93 4.59 -4.47
N PRO A 71 18.71 5.42 -3.74
CA PRO A 71 18.16 6.29 -2.71
C PRO A 71 17.22 7.34 -3.32
N MET A 72 16.06 7.51 -2.71
CA MET A 72 15.10 8.57 -3.01
C MET A 72 14.88 9.39 -1.73
N PRO A 73 15.73 10.42 -1.47
CA PRO A 73 15.54 11.30 -0.33
C PRO A 73 14.27 12.12 -0.52
N THR A 74 13.51 12.26 0.56
CA THR A 74 12.21 12.92 0.56
C THR A 74 11.94 13.68 1.84
N VAL A 75 11.20 14.78 1.69
CA VAL A 75 10.64 15.60 2.76
C VAL A 75 9.15 15.73 2.52
N VAL A 76 8.34 15.50 3.55
CA VAL A 76 6.89 15.72 3.50
C VAL A 76 6.47 16.62 4.63
N THR A 77 5.70 17.66 4.31
CA THR A 77 4.99 18.49 5.27
C THR A 77 3.55 18.03 5.36
N LEU A 78 3.07 17.86 6.59
CA LEU A 78 1.75 17.40 6.94
C LEU A 78 1.06 18.46 7.79
N ASN A 79 -0.25 18.62 7.64
CA ASN A 79 -1.05 19.44 8.57
C ASN A 79 -1.30 18.68 9.89
N ALA A 80 -1.99 19.33 10.84
CA ALA A 80 -2.38 18.73 12.12
C ALA A 80 -3.27 17.47 12.00
N ALA A 81 -3.93 17.27 10.85
CA ALA A 81 -4.73 16.08 10.54
C ALA A 81 -3.91 14.96 9.87
N TYR A 82 -2.59 15.13 9.74
CA TYR A 82 -1.68 14.21 9.05
C TYR A 82 -1.93 14.09 7.54
N GLU A 83 -2.52 15.11 6.92
CA GLU A 83 -2.68 15.20 5.47
C GLU A 83 -1.47 15.91 4.86
N MET A 84 -0.97 15.37 3.75
CA MET A 84 0.17 15.95 3.03
C MET A 84 -0.21 17.28 2.38
N THR A 85 0.48 18.35 2.78
CA THR A 85 0.28 19.71 2.26
C THR A 85 1.41 20.14 1.33
N ALA A 86 2.61 19.58 1.49
CA ALA A 86 3.74 19.77 0.59
C ALA A 86 4.66 18.56 0.61
N HIS A 87 5.42 18.35 -0.46
CA HIS A 87 6.46 17.34 -0.51
C HIS A 87 7.57 17.71 -1.49
N GLU A 88 8.77 17.20 -1.20
CA GLU A 88 9.92 17.18 -2.10
C GLU A 88 10.45 15.76 -2.15
N ILE A 89 10.71 15.24 -3.34
CA ILE A 89 11.31 13.92 -3.54
C ILE A 89 12.22 13.98 -4.76
N SER A 90 13.33 13.22 -4.72
CA SER A 90 14.19 13.02 -5.89
C SER A 90 14.32 11.55 -6.23
N GLY A 91 14.33 11.24 -7.53
CA GLY A 91 14.45 9.86 -8.04
C GLY A 91 13.17 9.02 -7.95
N GLY A 92 12.06 9.63 -7.57
CA GLY A 92 10.73 9.04 -7.52
C GLY A 92 9.67 10.13 -7.44
N HIS A 93 8.41 9.71 -7.45
CA HIS A 93 7.26 10.60 -7.28
C HIS A 93 6.19 9.93 -6.41
N TYR A 94 5.40 10.76 -5.72
CA TYR A 94 4.27 10.28 -4.95
C TYR A 94 3.13 9.80 -5.86
N ILE A 95 2.50 8.72 -5.45
CA ILE A 95 1.30 8.15 -6.06
C ILE A 95 0.22 7.97 -5.00
N THR A 96 -1.01 7.72 -5.44
CA THR A 96 -2.13 7.36 -4.56
C THR A 96 -2.02 5.91 -4.09
N GLY A 97 -2.76 5.58 -3.03
CA GLY A 97 -2.88 4.19 -2.58
C GLY A 97 -3.53 3.29 -3.65
N GLU A 98 -4.47 3.82 -4.43
CA GLU A 98 -5.12 3.10 -5.53
C GLU A 98 -4.14 2.77 -6.66
N GLU A 99 -3.32 3.74 -7.07
CA GLU A 99 -2.25 3.54 -8.06
C GLU A 99 -1.22 2.54 -7.56
N TYR A 100 -0.85 2.59 -6.27
CA TYR A 100 0.05 1.62 -5.66
C TYR A 100 -0.50 0.20 -5.79
N GLU A 101 -1.75 -0.04 -5.39
CA GLU A 101 -2.36 -1.37 -5.44
C GLU A 101 -2.47 -1.87 -6.89
N ALA A 102 -2.80 -0.99 -7.86
CA ALA A 102 -2.84 -1.33 -9.28
C ALA A 102 -1.46 -1.74 -9.82
N LEU A 103 -0.43 -0.94 -9.54
CA LEU A 103 0.96 -1.23 -9.96
C LEU A 103 1.50 -2.49 -9.27
N TRP A 104 1.20 -2.67 -7.99
CA TRP A 104 1.61 -3.82 -7.20
C TRP A 104 0.97 -5.11 -7.73
N ALA A 105 -0.32 -5.09 -8.02
CA ALA A 105 -1.05 -6.22 -8.60
C ALA A 105 -0.53 -6.56 -10.00
N ALA A 106 -0.35 -5.57 -10.88
CA ALA A 106 0.18 -5.78 -12.22
C ALA A 106 1.58 -6.41 -12.21
N ARG A 107 2.42 -6.03 -11.24
CA ARG A 107 3.78 -6.55 -11.09
C ARG A 107 3.83 -7.98 -10.53
N ASN A 108 2.87 -8.34 -9.67
CA ASN A 108 2.84 -9.64 -9.00
C ASN A 108 1.87 -10.63 -9.65
N ALA A 109 1.19 -10.23 -10.72
CA ALA A 109 0.36 -11.14 -11.49
C ALA A 109 1.22 -12.31 -12.00
N PRO A 110 0.72 -13.56 -11.91
CA PRO A 110 1.41 -14.69 -12.51
C PRO A 110 1.57 -14.43 -14.02
N ALA A 111 2.74 -14.78 -14.56
CA ALA A 111 2.96 -14.71 -16.00
C ALA A 111 1.87 -15.54 -16.70
N GLU A 112 1.18 -14.92 -17.65
CA GLU A 112 0.23 -15.63 -18.51
C GLU A 112 0.99 -16.77 -19.20
N PRO A 113 0.54 -18.03 -19.09
CA PRO A 113 1.24 -19.14 -19.73
C PRO A 113 1.33 -18.87 -21.23
N PRO A 114 2.46 -19.19 -21.88
CA PRO A 114 2.60 -18.99 -23.31
C PRO A 114 1.46 -19.72 -24.02
N ALA A 115 0.81 -19.03 -24.97
CA ALA A 115 -0.24 -19.62 -25.78
C ALA A 115 0.27 -20.92 -26.42
N GLU A 116 -0.45 -22.03 -26.19
CA GLU A 116 -0.12 -23.29 -26.83
C GLU A 116 -0.10 -23.09 -28.34
N PRO A 117 0.98 -23.47 -29.04
CA PRO A 117 0.98 -23.39 -30.50
C PRO A 117 -0.17 -24.23 -31.05
N PRO A 118 -0.82 -23.81 -32.15
CA PRO A 118 -1.90 -24.58 -32.75
C PRO A 118 -1.40 -25.99 -33.04
N ALA A 119 -2.18 -27.00 -32.63
CA ALA A 119 -1.88 -28.38 -32.91
C ALA A 119 -1.78 -28.58 -34.43
N GLU A 120 -0.56 -28.80 -34.91
CA GLU A 120 -0.33 -29.22 -36.30
C GLU A 120 -0.90 -30.63 -36.46
N GLY A 121 -1.90 -30.77 -37.32
CA GLY A 121 -2.55 -32.03 -37.70
C GLY A 121 -2.16 -32.47 -39.10
#